data_AF-A0A809RJ85-F1
#
_entry.id   AF-A0A809RJ85-F1
#
_cell.length_a   1.000
_cell.length_b   1.000
_cell.length_c   1.000
_cell.angle_alpha   90.00
_cell.angle_beta   90.00
_cell.angle_gamma   90.00
#
_symmetry.space_group_name_H-M   'P 1'
#
loop_
_entity.id
_entity.type
_entity.pdbx_description
1 polymer ?
#
loop_
_entity_poly.entity_id
_entity_poly.type
_entity_poly.pdbx_seq_one_letter_code
_entity_poly.pdbx_strand_id
1 'polypeptide(L)'
;MQNISKTIKAFKLIGLLLLGVMTSTIVHATQNEMCLDKKKHGVYQNTLSRTAGCISFHFDHKSNAVLLTSSQPQNNKYTVIKISPERSPALNNEVEHMGFFTQKPILIGNTEYIPLIYSMRTHSGSFNGECGSGVEDYLAVISLTSKGHFKKVFSHLVSSCAQSLSYDDNAIRQPNGAVYVQDEYIYFDWYIHPDFEKAPIGKIHLSDGQIEYVDGIKNQALKN
;
A
#
# COMPACT_ATOMS: atom_id res chain seq x y z
N MET A 1 30.99 -54.43 -24.91
CA MET A 1 31.24 -53.05 -24.46
C MET A 1 30.06 -52.15 -24.85
N GLN A 2 28.97 -52.10 -24.07
CA GLN A 2 27.78 -51.29 -24.43
C GLN A 2 27.11 -50.55 -23.24
N ASN A 3 27.63 -50.66 -22.02
CA ASN A 3 26.96 -50.13 -20.81
C ASN A 3 27.47 -48.77 -20.30
N ILE A 4 28.47 -48.15 -20.93
CA ILE A 4 29.05 -46.88 -20.45
C ILE A 4 28.31 -45.65 -21.01
N SER A 5 27.63 -45.79 -22.15
CA SER A 5 26.98 -44.67 -22.85
C SER A 5 25.68 -44.18 -22.18
N LYS A 6 24.94 -45.08 -21.50
CA LYS A 6 23.67 -44.72 -20.83
C LYS A 6 23.87 -43.94 -19.54
N THR A 7 24.95 -44.22 -18.80
CA THR A 7 25.27 -43.55 -17.53
C THR A 7 25.66 -42.08 -17.72
N ILE A 8 26.41 -41.76 -18.78
CA ILE A 8 26.89 -40.38 -19.03
C ILE A 8 25.73 -39.42 -19.36
N LYS A 9 24.66 -39.91 -20.01
CA LYS A 9 23.47 -39.08 -20.30
C LYS A 9 22.64 -38.77 -19.04
N ALA A 10 22.57 -39.69 -18.08
CA ALA A 10 21.84 -39.48 -16.82
C ALA A 10 22.52 -38.43 -15.91
N PHE A 11 23.86 -38.40 -15.86
CA PHE A 11 24.61 -37.42 -15.07
C PHE A 11 24.49 -35.99 -15.61
N LYS A 12 24.38 -35.80 -16.94
CA LYS A 12 24.15 -34.46 -17.53
C LYS A 12 22.77 -33.90 -17.19
N LEU A 13 21.74 -34.76 -17.05
CA LEU A 13 20.39 -34.32 -16.72
C LEU A 13 20.26 -33.94 -15.24
N ILE A 14 20.89 -34.69 -14.34
CA ILE A 14 20.91 -34.40 -12.89
C ILE A 14 21.69 -33.11 -12.60
N GLY A 15 22.81 -32.88 -13.29
CA GLY A 15 23.56 -31.62 -13.17
C GLY A 15 22.78 -30.38 -13.65
N LEU A 16 21.98 -30.51 -14.71
CA LEU A 16 21.11 -29.43 -15.20
C LEU A 16 19.95 -29.14 -14.23
N LEU A 17 19.36 -30.18 -13.64
CA LEU A 17 18.31 -30.05 -12.62
C LEU A 17 18.85 -29.40 -11.34
N LEU A 18 20.05 -29.78 -10.89
CA LEU A 18 20.69 -29.16 -9.72
C LEU A 18 21.09 -27.70 -9.97
N LEU A 19 21.52 -27.33 -11.19
CA LEU A 19 21.75 -25.91 -11.52
C LEU A 19 20.45 -25.09 -11.52
N GLY A 20 19.35 -25.64 -12.02
CA GLY A 20 18.05 -24.94 -12.04
C GLY A 20 17.44 -24.72 -10.64
N VAL A 21 17.69 -25.64 -9.71
CA VAL A 21 17.23 -25.49 -8.31
C VAL A 21 18.11 -24.50 -7.53
N MET A 22 19.41 -24.42 -7.83
CA MET A 22 20.30 -23.43 -7.20
C MET A 22 20.07 -22.01 -7.71
N THR A 23 19.79 -21.80 -9.00
CA THR A 23 19.53 -20.44 -9.52
C THR A 23 18.21 -19.87 -9.01
N SER A 24 17.19 -20.71 -8.83
CA SER A 24 15.89 -20.26 -8.32
C SER A 24 15.95 -19.85 -6.85
N THR A 25 16.68 -20.56 -5.99
CA THR A 25 16.83 -20.18 -4.57
C THR A 25 17.67 -18.91 -4.38
N ILE A 26 18.71 -18.71 -5.20
CA ILE A 26 19.55 -17.49 -5.15
C ILE A 26 18.78 -16.24 -5.58
N VAL A 27 17.89 -16.34 -6.58
CA VAL A 27 17.04 -15.22 -7.01
C VAL A 27 16.04 -14.80 -5.92
N HIS A 28 15.49 -15.76 -5.16
CA HIS A 28 14.58 -15.45 -4.05
C HIS A 28 15.33 -14.88 -2.83
N ALA A 29 16.54 -15.37 -2.55
CA ALA A 29 17.36 -14.86 -1.45
C ALA A 29 17.86 -13.42 -1.70
N THR A 30 18.26 -13.11 -2.94
CA THR A 30 18.71 -11.75 -3.32
C THR A 30 17.56 -10.75 -3.40
N GLN A 31 16.36 -11.17 -3.81
CA GLN A 31 15.15 -10.32 -3.74
C GLN A 31 14.76 -9.95 -2.30
N ASN A 32 14.96 -10.87 -1.34
CA ASN A 32 14.74 -10.61 0.07
C ASN A 32 15.72 -9.57 0.63
N GLU A 33 17.01 -9.64 0.27
CA GLU A 33 18.00 -8.62 0.66
C GLU A 33 17.75 -7.25 0.01
N MET A 34 17.34 -7.22 -1.27
CA MET A 34 16.99 -5.97 -1.96
C MET A 34 15.78 -5.25 -1.36
N CYS A 35 14.85 -5.98 -0.72
CA CYS A 35 13.66 -5.40 -0.12
C CYS A 35 13.87 -4.94 1.34
N LEU A 36 15.04 -5.22 1.91
CA LEU A 36 15.42 -4.83 3.29
C LEU A 36 16.03 -3.43 3.39
N ASP A 37 16.19 -2.71 2.27
CA ASP A 37 16.88 -1.42 2.30
C ASP A 37 16.09 -0.38 3.11
N LYS A 38 16.72 0.07 4.20
CA LYS A 38 16.11 0.89 5.24
C LYS A 38 15.92 2.32 4.74
N LYS A 39 14.79 2.90 5.15
CA LYS A 39 14.44 4.33 5.12
C LYS A 39 15.67 5.24 4.97
N LYS A 40 15.83 5.89 3.82
CA LYS A 40 16.62 7.11 3.68
C LYS A 40 15.65 8.28 3.50
N HIS A 41 15.66 9.23 4.43
CA HIS A 41 14.85 10.46 4.37
C HIS A 41 13.32 10.30 4.38
N GLY A 42 12.78 9.27 5.05
CA GLY A 42 11.37 9.25 5.46
C GLY A 42 10.32 8.81 4.43
N VAL A 43 10.64 8.44 3.19
CA VAL A 43 9.62 8.31 2.11
C VAL A 43 9.57 6.95 1.39
N TYR A 44 10.27 5.92 1.87
CA TYR A 44 10.34 4.64 1.16
C TYR A 44 10.13 3.49 2.15
N GLN A 45 8.92 2.96 2.21
CA GLN A 45 8.71 1.61 2.70
C GLN A 45 8.71 0.69 1.49
N ASN A 46 9.40 -0.43 1.59
CA ASN A 46 9.35 -1.49 0.61
C ASN A 46 8.43 -2.60 1.13
N THR A 47 7.68 -3.23 0.24
CA THR A 47 6.89 -4.42 0.57
C THR A 47 7.17 -5.52 -0.44
N LEU A 48 7.18 -6.76 0.04
CA LEU A 48 7.49 -7.92 -0.79
C LEU A 48 6.19 -8.57 -1.29
N SER A 49 6.00 -8.55 -2.60
CA SER A 49 4.94 -9.27 -3.30
C SER A 49 5.45 -10.60 -3.86
N ARG A 50 4.59 -11.61 -3.85
CA ARG A 50 4.86 -12.92 -4.46
C ARG A 50 4.87 -12.88 -5.98
N THR A 51 4.18 -11.91 -6.58
CA THR A 51 3.98 -11.83 -8.04
C THR A 51 4.74 -10.68 -8.69
N ALA A 52 4.96 -9.59 -7.97
CA ALA A 52 5.67 -8.40 -8.43
C ALA A 52 7.04 -8.20 -7.76
N GLY A 53 7.50 -9.13 -6.92
CA GLY A 53 8.80 -8.99 -6.24
C GLY A 53 8.79 -7.82 -5.24
N CYS A 54 9.92 -7.10 -5.13
CA CYS A 54 10.00 -5.97 -4.22
C CYS A 54 9.28 -4.75 -4.81
N ILE A 55 8.41 -4.13 -4.02
CA ILE A 55 7.63 -2.96 -4.40
C ILE A 55 8.02 -1.80 -3.50
N SER A 56 8.37 -0.67 -4.12
CA SER A 56 8.71 0.56 -3.42
C SER A 56 7.64 1.61 -3.63
N PHE A 57 7.25 2.25 -2.54
CA PHE A 57 6.41 3.44 -2.54
C PHE A 57 7.28 4.69 -2.65
N HIS A 58 6.90 5.66 -3.49
CA HIS A 58 7.57 6.96 -3.52
C HIS A 58 6.70 8.08 -4.08
N PHE A 59 7.04 9.31 -3.67
CA PHE A 59 6.50 10.54 -4.25
C PHE A 59 7.55 11.16 -5.18
N ASP A 60 7.20 11.36 -6.44
CA ASP A 60 8.06 12.03 -7.43
C ASP A 60 7.71 13.52 -7.48
N HIS A 61 8.58 14.35 -6.90
CA HIS A 61 8.47 15.81 -6.89
C HIS A 61 8.40 16.42 -8.30
N LYS A 62 9.05 15.80 -9.30
CA LYS A 62 9.10 16.36 -10.66
C LYS A 62 7.75 16.23 -11.37
N SER A 63 7.09 15.08 -11.20
CA SER A 63 5.78 14.84 -11.80
C SER A 63 4.60 15.08 -10.85
N ASN A 64 4.90 15.45 -9.60
CA ASN A 64 3.95 15.63 -8.52
C ASN A 64 3.01 14.42 -8.38
N ALA A 65 3.57 13.22 -8.33
CA ALA A 65 2.82 11.98 -8.42
C ALA A 65 3.25 10.96 -7.36
N VAL A 66 2.27 10.17 -6.92
CA VAL A 66 2.48 9.00 -6.06
C VAL A 66 2.65 7.78 -6.93
N LEU A 67 3.73 7.06 -6.69
CA LEU A 67 4.22 6.02 -7.58
C LEU A 67 4.55 4.75 -6.81
N LEU A 68 4.29 3.62 -7.45
CA LEU A 68 4.82 2.32 -7.07
C LEU A 68 5.84 1.90 -8.13
N THR A 69 6.98 1.40 -7.70
CA THR A 69 7.95 0.71 -8.58
C THR A 69 8.07 -0.73 -8.13
N SER A 70 8.18 -1.65 -9.07
CA SER A 70 8.46 -3.06 -8.80
C SER A 70 9.84 -3.44 -9.34
N SER A 71 10.52 -4.36 -8.65
CA SER A 71 11.76 -4.96 -9.11
C SER A 71 11.58 -5.86 -10.35
N GLN A 72 10.33 -6.19 -10.71
CA GLN A 72 10.03 -6.97 -11.90
C GLN A 72 9.91 -6.07 -13.14
N PRO A 73 10.59 -6.39 -14.26
CA PRO A 73 10.63 -5.54 -15.45
C PRO A 73 9.25 -5.23 -16.05
N GLN A 74 8.30 -6.15 -15.91
CA GLN A 74 6.96 -6.04 -16.50
C GLN A 74 6.12 -4.93 -15.85
N ASN A 75 6.47 -4.48 -14.64
CA ASN A 75 5.75 -3.44 -13.90
C ASN A 75 6.71 -2.45 -13.23
N ASN A 76 7.71 -1.99 -13.97
CA ASN A 76 8.76 -1.13 -13.42
C ASN A 76 8.21 0.15 -12.75
N LYS A 77 7.04 0.67 -13.18
CA LYS A 77 6.43 1.87 -12.63
C LYS A 77 4.91 1.90 -12.79
N TYR A 78 4.21 2.24 -11.73
CA TYR A 78 2.76 2.46 -11.69
C TYR A 78 2.45 3.80 -11.02
N THR A 79 1.57 4.61 -11.63
CA THR A 79 1.10 5.87 -11.03
C THR A 79 -0.19 5.62 -10.26
N VAL A 80 -0.15 5.76 -8.94
CA VAL A 80 -1.33 5.65 -8.08
C VAL A 80 -2.23 6.87 -8.28
N ILE A 81 -1.64 8.06 -8.23
CA ILE A 81 -2.32 9.33 -8.46
C ILE A 81 -1.33 10.40 -8.95
N LYS A 82 -1.80 11.28 -9.83
CA LYS A 82 -1.15 12.56 -10.12
C LYS A 82 -1.83 13.63 -9.28
N ILE A 83 -1.03 14.38 -8.53
CA ILE A 83 -1.48 15.45 -7.65
C ILE A 83 -1.28 16.77 -8.40
N SER A 84 -2.21 17.70 -8.29
CA SER A 84 -2.01 19.02 -8.88
C SER A 84 -0.95 19.80 -8.07
N PRO A 85 -0.03 20.56 -8.68
CA PRO A 85 1.08 21.22 -7.98
C PRO A 85 0.66 22.06 -6.77
N GLU A 86 -0.47 22.75 -6.83
CA GLU A 86 -1.04 23.55 -5.74
C GLU A 86 -1.49 22.71 -4.54
N ARG A 87 -1.80 21.43 -4.78
CA ARG A 87 -2.17 20.44 -3.76
C ARG A 87 -1.00 19.55 -3.33
N SER A 88 0.22 19.88 -3.74
CA SER A 88 1.40 19.05 -3.47
C SER A 88 1.67 18.87 -1.96
N PRO A 89 1.86 17.63 -1.47
CA PRO A 89 2.24 17.37 -0.08
C PRO A 89 3.66 17.86 0.27
N ALA A 90 4.50 18.13 -0.74
CA ALA A 90 5.85 18.67 -0.52
C ALA A 90 5.84 20.12 -0.02
N LEU A 91 4.74 20.85 -0.19
CA LEU A 91 4.65 22.26 0.23
C LEU A 91 4.57 22.43 1.75
N ASN A 92 4.24 21.37 2.48
CA ASN A 92 4.07 21.37 3.92
C ASN A 92 4.66 20.13 4.58
N ASN A 93 5.65 19.49 3.94
CA ASN A 93 6.39 18.33 4.45
C ASN A 93 5.57 17.05 4.72
N GLU A 94 4.35 16.93 4.20
CA GLU A 94 3.49 15.76 4.46
C GLU A 94 3.96 14.48 3.75
N VAL A 95 4.94 14.60 2.86
CA VAL A 95 5.51 13.46 2.13
C VAL A 95 6.05 12.38 3.09
N GLU A 96 6.52 12.76 4.28
CA GLU A 96 7.06 11.84 5.29
C GLU A 96 6.01 10.96 5.97
N HIS A 97 4.74 11.34 5.88
CA HIS A 97 3.61 10.60 6.46
C HIS A 97 2.98 9.60 5.48
N MET A 98 3.44 9.61 4.24
CA MET A 98 2.96 8.72 3.19
C MET A 98 3.68 7.36 3.22
N GLY A 99 3.00 6.29 2.81
CA GLY A 99 3.64 4.97 2.75
C GLY A 99 2.67 3.81 2.65
N PHE A 100 3.19 2.60 2.77
CA PHE A 100 2.36 1.42 2.89
C PHE A 100 1.62 1.42 4.22
N PHE A 101 0.34 1.04 4.16
CA PHE A 101 -0.52 0.91 5.31
C PHE A 101 -0.25 -0.40 6.06
N THR A 102 0.20 -1.44 5.36
CA THR A 102 0.65 -2.71 5.93
C THR A 102 2.08 -3.04 5.53
N GLN A 103 2.82 -3.74 6.40
CA GLN A 103 4.19 -4.17 6.10
C GLN A 103 4.26 -5.19 4.95
N LYS A 104 3.20 -5.97 4.76
CA LYS A 104 3.09 -7.01 3.73
C LYS A 104 1.79 -6.86 2.95
N PRO A 105 1.74 -7.28 1.68
CA PRO A 105 0.49 -7.36 0.95
C PRO A 105 -0.48 -8.33 1.62
N ILE A 106 -1.77 -8.03 1.54
CA ILE A 106 -2.85 -8.82 2.10
C ILE A 106 -3.34 -9.78 1.02
N LEU A 107 -3.39 -11.07 1.32
CA LEU A 107 -3.80 -12.08 0.35
C LEU A 107 -5.27 -12.46 0.57
N ILE A 108 -6.10 -12.22 -0.44
CA ILE A 108 -7.49 -12.69 -0.48
C ILE A 108 -7.63 -13.60 -1.70
N GLY A 109 -7.84 -14.88 -1.46
CA GLY A 109 -7.75 -15.90 -2.51
C GLY A 109 -6.37 -15.88 -3.18
N ASN A 110 -6.33 -15.62 -4.49
CA ASN A 110 -5.09 -15.54 -5.29
C ASN A 110 -4.69 -14.10 -5.64
N THR A 111 -5.27 -13.10 -5.00
CA THR A 111 -5.02 -11.68 -5.28
C THR A 111 -4.35 -11.02 -4.09
N GLU A 112 -3.24 -10.34 -4.34
CA GLU A 112 -2.54 -9.54 -3.34
C GLU A 112 -3.08 -8.11 -3.38
N TYR A 113 -3.37 -7.55 -2.20
CA TYR A 113 -3.84 -6.20 -1.99
C TYR A 113 -2.81 -5.41 -1.20
N ILE A 114 -2.50 -4.22 -1.67
CA ILE A 114 -1.48 -3.33 -1.12
C ILE A 114 -2.18 -2.03 -0.71
N PRO A 115 -2.58 -1.91 0.57
CA PRO A 115 -3.11 -0.68 1.09
C PRO A 115 -1.94 0.30 1.33
N LEU A 116 -2.16 1.56 0.99
CA LEU A 116 -1.20 2.65 1.16
C LEU A 116 -1.91 3.95 1.50
N ILE A 117 -1.21 4.83 2.21
CA ILE A 117 -1.66 6.18 2.55
C ILE A 117 -0.87 7.18 1.72
N TYR A 118 -1.57 8.14 1.14
CA TYR A 118 -0.96 9.33 0.55
C TYR A 118 -1.69 10.60 0.99
N SER A 119 -0.95 11.70 1.08
CA SER A 119 -1.47 12.99 1.54
C SER A 119 -1.50 14.01 0.41
N MET A 120 -2.43 14.95 0.49
CA MET A 120 -2.58 16.09 -0.42
C MET A 120 -2.93 17.34 0.41
N ARG A 121 -2.59 18.53 -0.07
CA ARG A 121 -3.18 19.75 0.52
C ARG A 121 -4.67 19.83 0.14
N THR A 122 -5.46 20.38 1.05
CA THR A 122 -6.89 20.67 0.81
C THR A 122 -7.07 21.59 -0.40
N HIS A 123 -8.16 21.42 -1.13
CA HIS A 123 -8.47 22.25 -2.32
C HIS A 123 -8.59 23.75 -2.03
N SER A 124 -8.91 24.11 -0.79
CA SER A 124 -9.11 25.52 -0.42
C SER A 124 -7.81 26.32 -0.34
N GLY A 125 -6.64 25.66 -0.27
CA GLY A 125 -5.33 26.29 -0.04
C GLY A 125 -5.20 26.98 1.33
N SER A 126 -6.28 27.02 2.10
CA SER A 126 -6.38 27.59 3.43
C SER A 126 -6.10 26.51 4.48
N PHE A 127 -5.87 26.94 5.72
CA PHE A 127 -5.81 26.04 6.86
C PHE A 127 -7.16 25.35 7.14
N ASN A 128 -8.22 25.59 6.38
CA ASN A 128 -9.57 25.06 6.63
C ASN A 128 -9.74 23.54 6.35
N GLY A 129 -8.71 22.72 6.52
CA GLY A 129 -8.94 21.30 6.83
C GLY A 129 -9.81 21.20 8.09
N GLU A 130 -10.48 20.06 8.30
CA GLU A 130 -11.43 19.88 9.41
C GLU A 130 -10.77 20.16 10.79
N CYS A 131 -9.44 20.04 10.87
CA CYS A 131 -8.63 20.41 12.05
C CYS A 131 -7.67 21.59 11.85
N GLY A 132 -7.87 22.46 10.86
CA GLY A 132 -6.96 23.60 10.70
C GLY A 132 -5.63 23.28 9.99
N SER A 133 -5.41 22.04 9.52
CA SER A 133 -4.10 21.63 8.98
C SER A 133 -3.91 21.95 7.49
N GLY A 134 -5.01 22.08 6.74
CA GLY A 134 -4.96 22.21 5.28
C GLY A 134 -4.48 20.95 4.54
N VAL A 135 -4.61 19.76 5.14
CA VAL A 135 -4.15 18.46 4.59
C VAL A 135 -5.27 17.43 4.57
N GLU A 136 -5.27 16.57 3.56
CA GLU A 136 -6.17 15.44 3.36
C GLU A 136 -5.35 14.16 3.14
N ASP A 137 -5.59 13.14 3.96
CA ASP A 137 -5.00 11.82 3.80
C ASP A 137 -5.99 10.86 3.12
N TYR A 138 -5.49 10.13 2.15
CA TYR A 138 -6.24 9.18 1.37
C TYR A 138 -5.69 7.77 1.56
N LEU A 139 -6.58 6.81 1.77
CA LEU A 139 -6.30 5.39 1.70
C LEU A 139 -6.58 4.87 0.30
N ALA A 140 -5.54 4.44 -0.40
CA ALA A 140 -5.67 3.71 -1.65
C ALA A 140 -5.33 2.24 -1.46
N VAL A 141 -6.07 1.38 -2.17
CA VAL A 141 -5.77 -0.05 -2.24
C VAL A 141 -5.45 -0.41 -3.68
N ILE A 142 -4.27 -1.00 -3.86
CA ILE A 142 -3.80 -1.50 -5.15
C ILE A 142 -3.85 -3.02 -5.13
N SER A 143 -4.51 -3.62 -6.12
CA SER A 143 -4.47 -5.06 -6.34
C SER A 143 -3.34 -5.43 -7.30
N LEU A 144 -2.79 -6.62 -7.10
CA LEU A 144 -1.87 -7.27 -8.03
C LEU A 144 -2.57 -8.48 -8.66
N THR A 145 -2.61 -8.47 -9.99
CA THR A 145 -3.07 -9.66 -10.75
C THR A 145 -2.06 -10.80 -10.63
N SER A 146 -2.45 -12.02 -11.03
CA SER A 146 -1.53 -13.16 -11.10
C SER A 146 -0.32 -12.95 -12.01
N LYS A 147 -0.38 -11.95 -12.90
CA LYS A 147 0.73 -11.51 -13.77
C LYS A 147 1.58 -10.39 -13.14
N GLY A 148 1.32 -10.04 -11.90
CA GLY A 148 2.00 -8.95 -11.18
C GLY A 148 1.57 -7.55 -11.61
N HIS A 149 0.58 -7.38 -12.50
CA HIS A 149 0.12 -6.05 -12.89
C HIS A 149 -0.60 -5.33 -11.75
N PHE A 150 -0.23 -4.08 -11.53
CA PHE A 150 -0.89 -3.17 -10.60
C PHE A 150 -2.24 -2.68 -11.14
N LYS A 151 -3.25 -2.67 -10.26
CA LYS A 151 -4.55 -2.06 -10.54
C LYS A 151 -5.09 -1.40 -9.27
N LYS A 152 -5.33 -0.10 -9.31
CA LYS A 152 -6.07 0.59 -8.25
C LYS A 152 -7.48 0.01 -8.13
N VAL A 153 -7.81 -0.43 -6.93
CA VAL A 153 -9.15 -0.88 -6.55
C VAL A 153 -9.98 0.34 -6.19
N PHE A 154 -9.58 1.07 -5.15
CA PHE A 154 -10.24 2.28 -4.68
C PHE A 154 -9.25 3.30 -4.11
N SER A 155 -9.74 4.50 -3.85
CA SER A 155 -9.11 5.51 -2.99
C SER A 155 -10.19 6.27 -2.23
N HIS A 156 -10.08 6.34 -0.91
CA HIS A 156 -11.01 7.04 -0.02
C HIS A 156 -10.29 8.10 0.77
N LEU A 157 -10.94 9.25 0.98
CA LEU A 157 -10.52 10.25 1.95
C LEU A 157 -10.75 9.65 3.34
N VAL A 158 -9.72 9.58 4.17
CA VAL A 158 -9.81 8.95 5.50
C VAL A 158 -9.47 9.91 6.64
N SER A 159 -8.95 11.10 6.30
CA SER A 159 -8.62 12.15 7.25
C SER A 159 -8.54 13.49 6.51
N SER A 160 -9.10 14.55 7.08
CA SER A 160 -8.98 15.95 6.59
C SER A 160 -8.16 16.81 7.56
N CYS A 161 -7.26 16.16 8.29
CA CYS A 161 -6.48 16.72 9.40
C CYS A 161 -5.05 16.19 9.35
N ALA A 162 -4.05 17.03 9.62
CA ALA A 162 -2.69 16.55 9.76
C ALA A 162 -2.66 15.60 10.98
N GLN A 163 -2.05 14.43 10.81
CA GLN A 163 -1.83 13.44 11.88
C GLN A 163 -3.09 12.76 12.44
N SER A 164 -4.28 12.87 11.81
CA SER A 164 -5.52 12.30 12.40
C SER A 164 -5.74 10.81 12.18
N LEU A 165 -4.96 10.17 11.30
CA LEU A 165 -4.62 8.76 11.52
C LEU A 165 -3.62 8.69 12.70
N SER A 166 -4.03 9.17 13.87
CA SER A 166 -3.30 8.89 15.08
C SER A 166 -3.46 7.39 15.28
N TYR A 167 -2.41 6.65 15.00
CA TYR A 167 -2.11 5.35 15.59
C TYR A 167 -1.96 5.54 17.11
N ASP A 168 -2.94 6.15 17.77
CA ASP A 168 -2.97 6.24 19.21
C ASP A 168 -3.33 4.84 19.69
N ASP A 169 -2.32 4.13 20.19
CA ASP A 169 -2.45 2.80 20.77
C ASP A 169 -3.49 2.77 21.93
N ASN A 170 -3.97 3.94 22.39
CA ASN A 170 -4.99 4.09 23.44
C ASN A 170 -6.42 4.31 22.91
N ALA A 171 -6.63 4.55 21.61
CA ALA A 171 -7.96 4.68 21.00
C ALA A 171 -8.58 3.30 20.74
N ILE A 172 -8.95 2.59 21.82
CA ILE A 172 -9.45 1.21 21.73
C ILE A 172 -10.96 1.19 21.99
N ARG A 173 -11.77 1.68 21.03
CA ARG A 173 -13.16 1.17 20.89
C ARG A 173 -13.17 -0.15 20.11
N GLN A 174 -12.14 -0.38 19.29
CA GLN A 174 -11.93 -1.60 18.52
C GLN A 174 -10.84 -2.47 19.18
N PRO A 175 -11.00 -3.81 19.20
CA PRO A 175 -10.17 -4.71 20.01
C PRO A 175 -8.68 -4.74 19.64
N ASN A 176 -8.34 -4.34 18.40
CA ASN A 176 -6.97 -4.39 17.87
C ASN A 176 -6.39 -2.99 17.58
N GLY A 177 -6.96 -1.95 18.20
CA GLY A 177 -6.54 -0.56 18.02
C GLY A 177 -7.36 0.22 16.99
N ALA A 178 -6.99 1.48 16.77
CA ALA A 178 -7.77 2.42 15.97
C ALA A 178 -7.89 2.02 14.49
N VAL A 179 -6.86 1.42 13.89
CA VAL A 179 -6.95 0.92 12.51
C VAL A 179 -6.15 -0.37 12.39
N TYR A 180 -6.76 -1.43 11.85
CA TYR A 180 -6.09 -2.71 11.66
C TYR A 180 -6.66 -3.49 10.48
N VAL A 181 -5.91 -4.49 10.03
CA VAL A 181 -6.33 -5.39 8.96
C VAL A 181 -6.68 -6.74 9.55
N GLN A 182 -7.84 -7.26 9.17
CA GLN A 182 -8.25 -8.63 9.48
C GLN A 182 -9.02 -9.23 8.31
N ASP A 183 -8.55 -10.40 7.86
CA ASP A 183 -9.09 -11.11 6.70
C ASP A 183 -9.12 -10.23 5.45
N GLU A 184 -10.31 -9.96 4.92
CA GLU A 184 -10.54 -9.15 3.72
C GLU A 184 -10.89 -7.68 4.03
N TYR A 185 -10.78 -7.26 5.29
CA TYR A 185 -11.23 -5.95 5.75
C TYR A 185 -10.10 -5.12 6.38
N ILE A 186 -10.17 -3.81 6.15
CA ILE A 186 -9.50 -2.80 6.98
C ILE A 186 -10.53 -2.28 7.96
N TYR A 187 -10.37 -2.58 9.24
CA TYR A 187 -11.17 -2.03 10.31
C TYR A 187 -10.62 -0.67 10.71
N PHE A 188 -11.52 0.28 10.98
CA PHE A 188 -11.15 1.64 11.37
C PHE A 188 -12.02 2.19 12.49
N ASP A 189 -11.41 3.05 13.28
CA ASP A 189 -11.96 3.97 14.26
C ASP A 189 -11.34 5.33 13.90
N TRP A 190 -11.99 6.05 12.99
CA TRP A 190 -11.49 7.34 12.56
C TRP A 190 -11.85 8.37 13.60
N TYR A 191 -10.86 9.10 14.10
CA TYR A 191 -11.08 10.13 15.10
C TYR A 191 -11.93 11.28 14.54
N ILE A 192 -11.69 11.63 13.27
CA ILE A 192 -12.32 12.74 12.56
C ILE A 192 -12.53 12.31 11.11
N HIS A 193 -13.72 12.55 10.57
CA HIS A 193 -14.03 12.24 9.18
C HIS A 193 -15.05 13.23 8.62
N PRO A 194 -14.83 13.80 7.42
CA PRO A 194 -15.60 14.93 6.90
C PRO A 194 -17.10 14.64 6.76
N ASP A 195 -17.47 13.38 6.55
CA ASP A 195 -18.87 12.97 6.37
C ASP A 195 -19.64 12.67 7.68
N PHE A 196 -18.99 12.70 8.85
CA PHE A 196 -19.62 12.29 10.11
C PHE A 196 -19.52 13.37 11.19
N GLU A 197 -20.59 13.51 11.97
CA GLU A 197 -20.62 14.40 13.15
C GLU A 197 -19.74 13.90 14.31
N LYS A 198 -19.43 12.59 14.29
CA LYS A 198 -18.65 11.88 15.30
C LYS A 198 -17.69 10.91 14.62
N ALA A 199 -16.58 10.64 15.29
CA ALA A 199 -15.60 9.60 14.95
C ALA A 199 -16.26 8.29 14.51
N PRO A 200 -16.32 7.96 13.19
CA PRO A 200 -16.99 6.77 12.73
C PRO A 200 -16.15 5.52 12.97
N ILE A 201 -16.82 4.43 13.31
CA ILE A 201 -16.23 3.09 13.38
C ILE A 201 -16.79 2.27 12.23
N GLY A 202 -15.93 1.54 11.54
CA GLY A 202 -16.37 0.66 10.49
C GLY A 202 -15.29 -0.28 10.00
N LYS A 203 -15.57 -0.82 8.82
CA LYS A 203 -14.64 -1.64 8.06
C LYS A 203 -14.79 -1.36 6.57
N ILE A 204 -13.70 -1.50 5.83
CA ILE A 204 -13.64 -1.34 4.38
C ILE A 204 -13.25 -2.66 3.77
N HIS A 205 -14.05 -3.16 2.82
CA HIS A 205 -13.70 -4.36 2.06
C HIS A 205 -12.60 -4.05 1.04
N LEU A 206 -11.53 -4.84 1.06
CA LEU A 206 -10.33 -4.60 0.25
C LEU A 206 -10.54 -4.78 -1.25
N SER A 207 -11.53 -5.58 -1.67
CA SER A 207 -11.71 -5.96 -3.08
C SER A 207 -12.51 -4.97 -3.91
N ASP A 208 -13.33 -4.14 -3.26
CA ASP A 208 -14.22 -3.19 -3.91
C ASP A 208 -14.26 -1.81 -3.23
N GLY A 209 -13.70 -1.68 -2.02
CA GLY A 209 -13.73 -0.45 -1.25
C GLY A 209 -15.08 -0.15 -0.61
N GLN A 210 -15.99 -1.11 -0.54
CA GLN A 210 -17.26 -0.93 0.15
C GLN A 210 -17.01 -0.68 1.64
N ILE A 211 -17.60 0.41 2.15
CA ILE A 211 -17.50 0.79 3.55
C ILE A 211 -18.76 0.36 4.30
N GLU A 212 -18.56 -0.41 5.37
CA GLU A 212 -19.60 -0.76 6.34
C GLU A 212 -19.33 0.00 7.64
N TYR A 213 -20.21 0.94 7.97
CA TYR A 213 -20.16 1.66 9.24
C TYR A 213 -20.89 0.85 10.31
N VAL A 214 -20.20 0.60 11.42
CA VAL A 214 -20.74 -0.06 12.62
C VAL A 214 -21.35 0.99 13.56
N ASP A 215 -20.74 2.17 13.63
CA ASP A 215 -21.24 3.34 14.35
C ASP A 215 -20.86 4.62 13.58
N GLY A 216 -21.81 5.55 13.43
CA GLY A 216 -21.60 6.78 12.69
C GLY A 216 -22.89 7.57 12.47
N ILE A 217 -22.98 8.77 13.05
CA ILE A 217 -24.04 9.74 12.75
C ILE A 217 -23.58 10.55 11.53
N LYS A 218 -24.16 10.28 10.36
CA LYS A 218 -23.85 11.01 9.12
C LYS A 218 -24.24 12.48 9.28
N ASN A 219 -23.37 13.39 8.82
CA ASN A 219 -23.69 14.81 8.71
C ASN A 219 -24.94 14.99 7.81
N GLN A 220 -26.09 15.33 8.40
CA GLN A 220 -27.31 15.61 7.61
C GLN A 220 -27.21 16.95 6.86
N ALA A 221 -26.20 17.77 7.16
CA ALA A 221 -26.05 19.13 6.67
C ALA A 221 -25.44 19.29 5.26
N LEU A 222 -24.96 18.22 4.62
CA LEU A 222 -24.33 18.29 3.28
C LEU A 222 -25.25 17.90 2.10
N LYS A 223 -26.57 17.75 2.35
CA LYS A 223 -27.57 17.69 1.28
C LYS A 223 -28.23 19.06 1.10
N ASN A 224 -27.52 20.03 0.55
CA ASN A 224 -28.09 21.21 -0.11
C ASN A 224 -27.16 21.68 -1.21
#